data_AF-A0A350YG38-F1
#
_entry.id   AF-A0A350YG38-F1
#
_cell.length_a   1.000
_cell.length_b   1.000
_cell.length_c   1.000
_cell.angle_alpha   90.00
_cell.angle_beta   90.00
_cell.angle_gamma   90.00
#
_symmetry.space_group_name_H-M   'P 1'
#
loop_
_entity.id
_entity.type
_entity.pdbx_description
1 polymer ?
#
loop_
_entity_poly.entity_id
_entity_poly.type
_entity_poly.pdbx_seq_one_letter_code
_entity_poly.pdbx_strand_id
1 'polypeptide(L)'
;MKPIPRYDFPINIRPYACEVDKQVQPFYEGIIEVTLNFHIAVVFVPELDKTVSCLHQQVPDNIDNVNSEREARLITIATEFYSVTPNILLAGQEEVIPSSYPGTPDGLLFYVSPQEFNVFSQELTGLSQRIGRVYNSCKISDIKEYQLAKFILFRVITSRHFRSFDLQILGR
;
A
#
# COMPACT_ATOMS: atom_id res chain seq x y z
N MET A 1 -13.92 15.31 8.08
CA MET A 1 -15.26 14.64 8.11
C MET A 1 -15.11 13.32 8.85
N LYS A 2 -16.14 12.85 9.58
CA LYS A 2 -16.10 11.50 10.17
C LYS A 2 -16.28 10.45 9.05
N PRO A 3 -15.53 9.33 9.05
CA PRO A 3 -15.70 8.26 8.08
C PRO A 3 -17.13 7.70 8.16
N ILE A 4 -17.71 7.36 7.01
CA ILE A 4 -18.99 6.66 6.92
C ILE A 4 -18.69 5.19 6.61
N PRO A 5 -18.97 4.24 7.52
CA PRO A 5 -18.81 2.81 7.29
C PRO A 5 -19.53 2.32 6.03
N ARG A 6 -18.82 1.62 5.14
CA ARG A 6 -19.39 1.11 3.87
C ARG A 6 -18.77 -0.23 3.46
N TYR A 7 -19.59 -1.28 3.41
CA TYR A 7 -19.16 -2.61 2.93
C TYR A 7 -18.71 -2.58 1.46
N ASP A 8 -19.48 -1.90 0.61
CA ASP A 8 -19.10 -1.59 -0.77
C ASP A 8 -18.43 -0.21 -0.83
N PHE A 9 -17.21 -0.17 -0.29
CA PHE A 9 -16.44 1.06 -0.15
C PHE A 9 -15.89 1.56 -1.49
N PRO A 10 -15.75 2.88 -1.64
CA PRO A 10 -15.02 3.46 -2.76
C PRO A 10 -13.52 3.17 -2.65
N ILE A 11 -12.89 3.04 -3.81
CA ILE A 11 -11.45 2.89 -3.99
C ILE A 11 -10.96 4.02 -4.88
N ASN A 12 -9.93 4.70 -4.41
CA ASN A 12 -9.16 5.68 -5.17
C ASN A 12 -7.74 5.12 -5.39
N ILE A 13 -7.19 5.33 -6.57
CA ILE A 13 -5.86 4.84 -6.95
C ILE A 13 -5.08 6.03 -7.48
N ARG A 14 -3.86 6.24 -6.98
CA ARG A 14 -2.98 7.33 -7.41
C ARG A 14 -1.51 6.92 -7.35
N PRO A 15 -0.65 7.49 -8.22
CA PRO A 15 0.79 7.41 -8.01
C PRO A 15 1.16 8.06 -6.68
N TYR A 16 1.99 7.38 -5.89
CA TYR A 16 2.44 7.90 -4.60
C TYR A 16 3.26 9.19 -4.76
N ALA A 17 3.96 9.33 -5.89
CA ALA A 17 4.72 10.52 -6.25
C ALA A 17 3.91 11.83 -6.22
N CYS A 18 2.56 11.79 -6.24
CA CYS A 18 1.73 13.00 -6.13
C CYS A 18 1.80 13.68 -4.75
N GLU A 19 2.20 12.95 -3.70
CA GLU A 19 2.26 13.44 -2.31
C GLU A 19 3.65 13.96 -1.91
N VAL A 20 4.68 13.72 -2.74
CA VAL A 20 6.07 14.05 -2.41
C VAL A 20 6.59 15.25 -3.19
N ASP A 21 7.61 15.89 -2.65
CA ASP A 21 8.28 17.03 -3.27
C ASP A 21 8.81 16.69 -4.66
N LYS A 22 8.63 17.62 -5.60
CA LYS A 22 9.01 17.45 -7.02
C LYS A 22 10.47 17.04 -7.24
N GLN A 23 11.36 17.37 -6.31
CA GLN A 23 12.78 17.03 -6.40
C GLN A 23 13.05 15.54 -6.17
N VAL A 24 12.26 14.88 -5.30
CA VAL A 24 12.42 13.47 -4.94
C VAL A 24 11.41 12.56 -5.63
N GLN A 25 10.41 13.12 -6.32
CA GLN A 25 9.41 12.38 -7.11
C GLN A 25 9.97 11.23 -7.97
N PRO A 26 11.11 11.38 -8.68
CA PRO A 26 11.67 10.29 -9.48
C PRO A 26 11.98 9.03 -8.67
N PHE A 27 12.35 9.15 -7.38
CA PHE A 27 12.67 7.99 -6.55
C PHE A 27 11.44 7.18 -6.12
N TYR A 28 10.26 7.78 -6.17
CA TYR A 28 8.98 7.14 -5.83
C TYR A 28 8.28 6.53 -7.05
N GLU A 29 8.96 6.45 -8.19
CA GLU A 29 8.40 5.86 -9.41
C GLU A 29 7.98 4.39 -9.18
N GLY A 30 6.80 4.04 -9.71
CA GLY A 30 6.22 2.70 -9.57
C GLY A 30 5.54 2.41 -8.23
N ILE A 31 5.64 3.30 -7.24
CA ILE A 31 4.88 3.18 -5.99
C ILE A 31 3.45 3.71 -6.21
N ILE A 32 2.47 2.87 -5.91
CA ILE A 32 1.04 3.17 -6.14
C ILE A 32 0.28 3.09 -4.82
N GLU A 33 -0.47 4.12 -4.50
CA GLU A 33 -1.36 4.15 -3.34
C GLU A 33 -2.78 3.76 -3.75
N VAL A 34 -3.38 2.84 -3.00
CA VAL A 34 -4.79 2.48 -3.08
C VAL A 34 -5.49 2.91 -1.80
N THR A 35 -6.29 3.96 -1.89
CA THR A 35 -7.04 4.47 -0.75
C THR A 35 -8.44 3.85 -0.70
N LEU A 36 -8.73 3.11 0.37
CA LEU A 36 -10.01 2.46 0.67
C LEU A 36 -10.88 3.38 1.53
N ASN A 37 -12.13 3.56 1.10
CA ASN A 37 -13.11 4.45 1.74
C ASN A 37 -12.57 5.86 2.07
N PHE A 38 -11.62 6.39 1.27
CA PHE A 38 -10.98 7.70 1.47
C PHE A 38 -10.17 7.86 2.76
N HIS A 39 -9.84 6.76 3.46
CA HIS A 39 -9.20 6.83 4.78
C HIS A 39 -8.04 5.86 4.97
N ILE A 40 -8.07 4.72 4.29
CA ILE A 40 -7.10 3.64 4.54
C ILE A 40 -6.23 3.49 3.30
N ALA A 41 -4.97 3.86 3.40
CA ALA A 41 -4.00 3.67 2.33
C ALA A 41 -3.43 2.25 2.37
N VAL A 42 -3.42 1.58 1.22
CA VAL A 42 -2.67 0.35 0.98
C VAL A 42 -1.69 0.65 -0.14
N VAL A 43 -0.39 0.62 0.16
CA VAL A 43 0.65 1.07 -0.75
C VAL A 43 1.37 -0.10 -1.40
N PHE A 44 1.39 -0.13 -2.72
CA PHE A 44 2.08 -1.14 -3.53
C PHE A 44 3.46 -0.62 -3.86
N VAL A 45 4.47 -1.27 -3.29
CA VAL A 45 5.87 -0.87 -3.36
C VAL A 45 6.62 -1.90 -4.21
N PRO A 46 7.33 -1.48 -5.27
CA PRO A 46 8.12 -2.41 -6.09
C PRO A 46 9.19 -3.14 -5.28
N GLU A 47 9.76 -4.20 -5.88
CA GLU A 47 10.72 -5.09 -5.22
C GLU A 47 11.85 -4.32 -4.51
N LEU A 48 12.03 -4.62 -3.23
CA LEU A 48 13.26 -4.36 -2.49
C LEU A 48 14.17 -5.57 -2.61
N ASP A 49 15.49 -5.37 -2.61
CA ASP A 49 16.47 -6.43 -2.87
C ASP A 49 16.09 -7.78 -2.21
N LYS A 50 16.22 -8.85 -3.00
CA LYS A 50 15.68 -10.21 -2.73
C LYS A 50 16.09 -10.86 -1.40
N THR A 51 17.03 -10.28 -0.68
CA THR A 51 17.69 -10.86 0.50
C THR A 51 17.35 -10.15 1.80
N VAL A 52 16.50 -9.13 1.81
CA VAL A 52 16.31 -8.33 3.02
C VAL A 52 15.41 -9.04 4.04
N SER A 53 16.05 -9.54 5.10
CA SER A 53 15.42 -9.82 6.39
C SER A 53 15.49 -8.54 7.23
N CYS A 54 14.44 -8.25 8.02
CA CYS A 54 14.36 -7.10 8.93
C CYS A 54 14.37 -5.72 8.23
N LEU A 55 13.43 -5.49 7.31
CA LEU A 55 13.30 -4.24 6.56
C LEU A 55 13.25 -2.99 7.45
N HIS A 56 12.58 -3.09 8.60
CA HIS A 56 12.46 -2.00 9.57
C HIS A 56 13.80 -1.51 10.14
N GLN A 57 14.86 -2.33 10.11
CA GLN A 57 16.19 -1.95 10.60
C GLN A 57 17.02 -1.21 9.56
N GLN A 58 16.54 -1.15 8.31
CA GLN A 58 17.25 -0.54 7.19
C GLN A 58 16.67 0.81 6.78
N VAL A 59 15.71 1.32 7.54
CA VAL A 59 15.07 2.61 7.29
C VAL A 59 16.11 3.72 7.53
N PRO A 60 16.33 4.63 6.57
CA PRO A 60 17.24 5.75 6.75
C PRO A 60 16.83 6.63 7.94
N ASP A 61 17.81 7.14 8.68
CA ASP A 61 17.58 8.05 9.81
C ASP A 61 16.93 9.38 9.38
N ASN A 62 17.13 9.78 8.11
CA ASN A 62 16.59 11.01 7.55
C ASN A 62 15.56 10.71 6.45
N ILE A 63 14.29 10.71 6.84
CA ILE A 63 13.16 10.49 5.93
C ILE A 63 12.85 11.68 5.01
N ASP A 64 13.33 12.88 5.37
CA ASP A 64 13.08 14.11 4.61
C ASP A 64 14.03 14.27 3.41
N ASN A 65 15.12 13.50 3.36
CA ASN A 65 16.13 13.60 2.32
C ASN A 65 16.37 12.26 1.62
N VAL A 66 15.47 11.95 0.69
CA VAL A 66 15.51 10.71 -0.11
C VAL A 66 16.45 10.88 -1.31
N ASN A 67 17.45 10.00 -1.43
CA ASN A 67 18.49 10.09 -2.45
C ASN A 67 18.51 8.90 -3.42
N SER A 68 17.65 7.91 -3.22
CA SER A 68 17.54 6.75 -4.11
C SER A 68 16.15 6.11 -4.10
N GLU A 69 15.82 5.36 -5.15
CA GLU A 69 14.59 4.54 -5.20
C GLU A 69 14.51 3.54 -4.05
N ARG A 70 15.66 2.97 -3.67
CA ARG A 70 15.75 2.01 -2.56
C ARG A 70 15.35 2.67 -1.25
N GLU A 71 15.87 3.87 -0.97
CA GLU A 71 15.51 4.64 0.22
C GLU A 71 14.02 5.01 0.19
N ALA A 72 13.49 5.47 -0.95
CA ALA A 72 12.07 5.80 -1.09
C ALA A 72 11.17 4.61 -0.73
N ARG A 73 11.45 3.43 -1.28
CA ARG A 73 10.70 2.20 -1.01
C ARG A 73 10.79 1.77 0.46
N LEU A 74 11.97 1.85 1.08
CA LEU A 74 12.17 1.54 2.50
C LEU A 74 11.39 2.50 3.40
N ILE A 75 11.48 3.80 3.12
CA ILE A 75 10.75 4.83 3.86
C ILE A 75 9.25 4.60 3.72
N THR A 76 8.73 4.40 2.51
CA THR A 76 7.30 4.11 2.29
C THR A 76 6.83 2.91 3.11
N ILE A 77 7.56 1.79 3.09
CA ILE A 77 7.18 0.60 3.87
C ILE A 77 7.19 0.87 5.37
N ALA A 78 8.11 1.71 5.86
CA ALA A 78 8.25 2.04 7.27
C ALA A 78 7.21 3.04 7.78
N THR A 79 6.72 3.93 6.92
CA THR A 79 5.79 5.01 7.31
C THR A 79 4.32 4.65 7.08
N GLU A 80 4.04 3.72 6.17
CA GLU A 80 2.67 3.34 5.81
C GLU A 80 2.11 2.22 6.68
N PHE A 81 0.82 2.32 7.02
CA PHE A 81 0.17 1.29 7.84
C PHE A 81 -0.01 -0.04 7.12
N TYR A 82 -0.19 0.00 5.79
CA TYR A 82 -0.37 -1.20 4.98
C TYR A 82 0.44 -1.10 3.70
N SER A 83 1.38 -2.01 3.52
CA SER A 83 2.26 -2.06 2.36
C SER A 83 2.23 -3.44 1.70
N VAL A 84 2.43 -3.49 0.39
CA VAL A 84 2.48 -4.71 -0.40
C VAL A 84 3.76 -4.68 -1.22
N THR A 85 4.60 -5.71 -1.09
CA THR A 85 5.86 -5.82 -1.83
C THR A 85 6.04 -7.21 -2.43
N PRO A 86 6.60 -7.35 -3.64
CA PRO A 86 6.96 -8.66 -4.14
C PRO A 86 8.18 -9.20 -3.38
N ASN A 87 8.12 -10.47 -3.00
CA ASN A 87 9.25 -11.25 -2.50
C ASN A 87 8.96 -12.73 -2.75
N ILE A 88 9.77 -13.40 -3.57
CA ILE A 88 9.51 -14.81 -3.94
C ILE A 88 9.63 -15.77 -2.76
N LEU A 89 10.49 -15.48 -1.78
CA LEU A 89 10.74 -16.37 -0.64
C LEU A 89 9.69 -16.22 0.46
N LEU A 90 9.13 -15.01 0.60
CA LEU A 90 8.16 -14.66 1.63
C LEU A 90 6.73 -14.57 1.09
N ALA A 91 6.50 -14.82 -0.21
CA ALA A 91 5.18 -14.76 -0.83
C ALA A 91 4.14 -15.56 -0.02
N GLY A 92 3.01 -14.92 0.26
CA GLY A 92 1.95 -15.49 1.11
C GLY A 92 2.06 -15.12 2.59
N GLN A 93 3.19 -14.59 3.05
CA GLN A 93 3.41 -14.19 4.44
C GLN A 93 3.09 -12.70 4.67
N GLU A 94 3.05 -12.34 5.95
CA GLU A 94 2.83 -11.00 6.47
C GLU A 94 3.86 -10.69 7.55
N GLU A 95 4.35 -9.46 7.60
CA GLU A 95 5.30 -8.98 8.61
C GLU A 95 4.76 -7.70 9.26
N VAL A 96 4.79 -7.66 10.59
CA VAL A 96 4.47 -6.44 11.34
C VAL A 96 5.73 -5.58 11.38
N ILE A 97 5.59 -4.33 10.95
CA ILE A 97 6.64 -3.33 10.92
C ILE A 97 6.47 -2.43 12.15
N PRO A 98 7.37 -2.53 13.16
CA PRO A 98 7.25 -1.72 14.36
C PRO A 98 7.26 -0.23 14.02
N SER A 99 6.39 0.53 14.68
CA SER A 99 6.37 1.97 14.48
C SER A 99 7.63 2.64 15.04
N SER A 100 8.26 3.52 14.26
CA SER A 100 9.43 4.29 14.72
C SER A 100 9.07 5.38 15.74
N TYR A 101 7.79 5.76 15.87
CA TYR A 101 7.33 6.81 16.77
C TYR A 101 6.51 6.24 17.94
N PRO A 102 6.70 6.72 19.18
CA PRO A 102 5.88 6.32 20.30
C PRO A 102 4.40 6.71 20.10
N GLY A 103 3.49 5.74 20.27
CA GLY A 103 2.05 5.98 20.22
C GLY A 103 1.44 5.93 18.81
N THR A 104 2.24 5.74 17.77
CA THR A 104 1.73 5.40 16.43
C THR A 104 1.59 3.88 16.29
N PRO A 105 0.52 3.40 15.63
CA PRO A 105 0.36 1.96 15.38
C PRO A 105 1.48 1.40 14.50
N ASP A 106 1.78 0.12 14.69
CA ASP A 106 2.66 -0.64 13.80
C ASP A 106 2.07 -0.70 12.38
N GLY A 107 2.96 -0.80 11.39
CA GLY A 107 2.62 -1.09 10.01
C GLY A 107 2.51 -2.59 9.75
N LEU A 108 1.93 -2.94 8.61
CA LEU A 108 1.76 -4.31 8.15
C LEU A 108 2.20 -4.43 6.70
N LEU A 109 3.16 -5.32 6.45
CA LEU A 109 3.72 -5.60 5.15
C LEU A 109 3.24 -6.96 4.64
N PHE A 110 2.61 -6.97 3.46
CA PHE A 110 2.16 -8.17 2.76
C PHE A 110 3.16 -8.55 1.68
N TYR A 111 3.68 -9.77 1.75
CA TYR A 111 4.57 -10.30 0.72
C TYR A 111 3.77 -11.07 -0.34
N VAL A 112 3.96 -10.72 -1.60
CA VAL A 112 3.33 -11.38 -2.74
C VAL A 112 4.39 -11.94 -3.68
N SER A 113 4.04 -12.89 -4.55
CA SER A 113 4.98 -13.31 -5.59
C SER A 113 5.22 -12.16 -6.59
N PRO A 114 6.39 -12.11 -7.25
CA PRO A 114 6.63 -11.14 -8.33
C PRO A 114 5.57 -11.21 -9.44
N GLN A 115 5.03 -12.40 -9.72
CA GLN A 115 3.97 -12.60 -10.71
C GLN A 115 2.66 -11.95 -10.27
N GLU A 116 2.23 -12.16 -9.03
CA GLU A 116 1.04 -11.51 -8.47
C GLU A 116 1.21 -9.98 -8.47
N PHE A 117 2.37 -9.49 -8.03
CA PHE A 117 2.64 -8.06 -8.00
C PHE A 117 2.60 -7.43 -9.39
N ASN A 118 3.12 -8.12 -10.41
CA ASN A 118 3.04 -7.65 -11.79
C ASN A 118 1.58 -7.58 -12.28
N VAL A 119 0.75 -8.57 -11.94
CA VAL A 119 -0.70 -8.51 -12.23
C VAL A 119 -1.33 -7.30 -11.53
N PHE A 120 -1.09 -7.11 -10.24
CA PHE A 120 -1.62 -5.97 -9.49
C PHE A 120 -1.15 -4.63 -10.10
N SER A 121 0.12 -4.51 -10.46
CA SER A 121 0.68 -3.29 -11.06
C SER A 121 0.01 -2.94 -12.39
N GLN A 122 -0.26 -3.94 -13.23
CA GLN A 122 -0.98 -3.75 -14.50
C GLN A 122 -2.44 -3.33 -14.25
N GLU A 123 -3.13 -4.01 -13.34
CA GLU A 123 -4.51 -3.69 -12.97
C GLU A 123 -4.61 -2.28 -12.37
N LEU A 124 -3.71 -1.92 -11.45
CA LEU A 124 -3.62 -0.60 -10.84
C LEU A 124 -3.37 0.49 -11.86
N THR A 125 -2.44 0.27 -12.80
CA THR A 125 -2.16 1.23 -13.88
C THR A 125 -3.40 1.41 -14.76
N GLY A 126 -4.04 0.34 -15.20
CA GLY A 126 -5.26 0.41 -16.02
C GLY A 126 -6.43 1.08 -15.30
N LEU A 127 -6.63 0.76 -14.01
CA LEU A 127 -7.67 1.40 -13.20
C LEU A 127 -7.36 2.87 -12.94
N SER A 128 -6.10 3.23 -12.66
CA SER A 128 -5.69 4.62 -12.46
C SER A 128 -5.94 5.47 -13.70
N GLN A 129 -5.76 4.94 -14.91
CA GLN A 129 -6.07 5.63 -16.16
C GLN A 129 -7.57 5.79 -16.37
N ARG A 130 -8.36 4.76 -16.05
CA ARG A 130 -9.83 4.78 -16.16
C ARG A 130 -10.48 5.75 -15.16
N ILE A 131 -9.92 5.83 -13.96
CA ILE A 131 -10.43 6.62 -12.85
C ILE A 131 -9.77 8.02 -12.84
N GLY A 132 -8.64 8.22 -13.52
CA GLY A 132 -7.58 9.25 -13.38
C GLY A 132 -7.87 10.74 -13.24
N ARG A 133 -8.91 11.17 -12.50
CA ARG A 133 -8.96 12.49 -11.88
C ARG A 133 -8.81 12.33 -10.37
N VAL A 134 -8.14 13.29 -9.74
CA VAL A 134 -7.71 13.31 -8.32
C VAL A 134 -8.84 12.97 -7.32
N TYR A 135 -10.11 13.06 -7.71
CA TYR A 135 -11.28 12.81 -6.85
C TYR A 135 -12.22 11.72 -7.34
N ASN A 136 -11.82 10.99 -8.37
CA ASN A 136 -12.63 9.90 -8.88
C ASN A 136 -12.33 8.63 -8.09
N SER A 137 -13.39 7.87 -7.81
CA SER A 137 -13.31 6.57 -7.16
C SER A 137 -14.27 5.62 -7.85
N CYS A 138 -13.95 4.33 -7.85
CA CYS A 138 -14.91 3.27 -8.19
C CYS A 138 -15.27 2.49 -6.92
N LYS A 139 -16.32 1.68 -6.97
CA LYS A 139 -16.63 0.77 -5.86
C LYS A 139 -15.77 -0.48 -5.93
N ILE A 140 -15.45 -1.08 -4.77
CA ILE A 140 -14.79 -2.39 -4.73
C ILE A 140 -15.61 -3.45 -5.51
N SER A 141 -16.95 -3.34 -5.50
CA SER A 141 -17.83 -4.22 -6.30
C SER A 141 -17.66 -4.05 -7.81
N ASP A 142 -17.32 -2.85 -8.30
CA ASP A 142 -17.11 -2.57 -9.74
C ASP A 142 -15.86 -3.27 -10.28
N ILE A 143 -14.90 -3.57 -9.41
CA ILE A 143 -13.62 -4.20 -9.76
C ILE A 143 -13.47 -5.60 -9.16
N LYS A 144 -14.55 -6.22 -8.68
CA LYS A 144 -14.51 -7.53 -7.99
C LYS A 144 -13.86 -8.67 -8.79
N GLU A 145 -13.82 -8.56 -10.11
CA GLU A 145 -13.22 -9.57 -10.99
C GLU A 145 -11.69 -9.49 -11.03
N TYR A 146 -11.13 -8.32 -10.72
CA TYR A 146 -9.69 -8.06 -10.69
C TYR A 146 -9.02 -8.82 -9.54
N GLN A 147 -7.79 -9.27 -9.76
CA GLN A 147 -7.02 -9.99 -8.74
C GLN A 147 -6.69 -9.08 -7.56
N LEU A 148 -6.45 -7.78 -7.82
CA LEU A 148 -6.27 -6.75 -6.81
C LEU A 148 -7.44 -6.71 -5.81
N ALA A 149 -8.68 -6.70 -6.30
CA ALA A 149 -9.87 -6.62 -5.46
C ALA A 149 -10.00 -7.87 -4.58
N LYS A 150 -9.75 -9.04 -5.16
CA LYS A 150 -9.73 -10.32 -4.43
C LYS A 150 -8.65 -10.31 -3.35
N PHE A 151 -7.44 -9.86 -3.68
CA PHE A 151 -6.34 -9.75 -2.72
C PHE A 151 -6.70 -8.82 -1.54
N ILE A 152 -7.24 -7.63 -1.82
CA ILE A 152 -7.67 -6.70 -0.77
C ILE A 152 -8.74 -7.34 0.12
N LEU A 153 -9.78 -7.94 -0.48
CA LEU A 153 -10.93 -8.48 0.23
C LEU A 153 -10.64 -9.76 1.02
N PHE A 154 -9.73 -10.61 0.54
CA PHE A 154 -9.50 -11.93 1.12
C PHE A 154 -8.18 -12.07 1.87
N ARG A 155 -7.26 -11.12 1.73
CA ARG A 155 -5.95 -11.17 2.38
C ARG A 155 -5.64 -9.92 3.19
N VAL A 156 -5.88 -8.72 2.65
CA VAL A 156 -5.56 -7.48 3.39
C VAL A 156 -6.53 -7.24 4.54
N ILE A 157 -7.83 -7.12 4.25
CA ILE A 157 -8.83 -6.77 5.28
C ILE A 157 -9.15 -7.93 6.24
N THR A 158 -8.76 -9.16 5.88
CA THR A 158 -8.97 -10.36 6.69
C THR A 158 -7.76 -10.68 7.56
N SER A 159 -6.64 -9.97 7.39
CA SER A 159 -5.48 -10.15 8.25
C SER A 159 -5.84 -9.88 9.70
N ARG A 160 -5.37 -10.76 10.60
CA ARG A 160 -5.53 -10.58 12.06
C ARG A 160 -4.81 -9.34 12.59
N HIS A 161 -3.85 -8.81 11.82
CA HIS A 161 -3.08 -7.63 12.16
C HIS A 161 -3.68 -6.35 11.55
N PHE A 162 -4.71 -6.48 10.71
CA PHE A 162 -5.45 -5.32 10.21
C PHE A 162 -6.21 -4.64 11.35
N ARG A 163 -6.11 -3.32 11.45
CA ARG A 163 -6.61 -2.60 12.62
C ARG A 163 -8.13 -2.65 12.69
N SER A 164 -8.65 -2.92 13.89
CA SER A 164 -10.10 -2.99 14.13
C SER A 164 -10.83 -1.68 13.80
N PHE A 165 -10.20 -0.52 14.02
CA PHE A 165 -10.74 0.77 13.65
C PHE A 165 -10.91 0.92 12.13
N ASP A 166 -9.95 0.42 11.35
CA ASP A 166 -10.02 0.48 9.88
C ASP A 166 -11.10 -0.47 9.34
N LEU A 167 -11.29 -1.63 9.97
CA LEU A 167 -12.42 -2.52 9.65
C LEU A 167 -13.77 -1.82 9.83
N GLN A 168 -13.95 -1.08 10.93
CA GLN A 168 -15.18 -0.31 11.16
C GLN A 168 -15.41 0.74 10.08
N ILE A 169 -14.35 1.41 9.61
CA ILE A 169 -14.45 2.35 8.47
C ILE A 169 -14.89 1.63 7.19
N LEU A 170 -14.50 0.38 7.00
CA LEU A 170 -14.94 -0.46 5.87
C LEU A 170 -16.30 -1.15 6.11
N GLY A 171 -17.00 -0.83 7.21
CA GLY A 171 -18.29 -1.44 7.55
C GLY A 171 -18.19 -2.93 7.89
N ARG A 172 -17.09 -3.32 8.52
CA ARG A 172 -16.80 -4.69 8.98
C ARG A 172 -16.73 -4.76 10.50
#